data_AF-A0A9Q3KUA7-F1
#
_entry.id   AF-A0A9Q3KUA7-F1
#
_cell.length_a   1.000
_cell.length_b   1.000
_cell.length_c   1.000
_cell.angle_alpha   90.00
_cell.angle_beta   90.00
_cell.angle_gamma   90.00
#
_symmetry.space_group_name_H-M   'P 1'
#
loop_
_entity.id
_entity.type
_entity.pdbx_description
1 polymer ?
#
loop_
_entity_poly.entity_id
_entity_poly.type
_entity_poly.pdbx_seq_one_letter_code
_entity_poly.pdbx_strand_id
1 'polypeptide(L)'
;MIKALHGPNAVQLALTGKLMNKHPALPVSIIKPYSSSEMELFPLRYKPPLEIPPLEAGEEKKIVKVLKERRTRDKKEREFVVRNRNSTQEDEWLLEKDITNADKLLRRFRHERKPEK
;
A
#
# COMPACT_ATOMS: atom_id res chain seq x y z
N MET A 1 -58.12 8.79 -1.81
CA MET A 1 -57.03 9.08 -2.76
C MET A 1 -56.12 10.12 -2.11
N ILE A 2 -55.05 9.69 -1.43
CA ILE A 2 -54.19 10.59 -0.62
C ILE A 2 -53.15 11.21 -1.55
N LYS A 3 -53.42 12.42 -2.04
CA LYS A 3 -52.62 13.14 -3.06
C LYS A 3 -51.76 14.28 -2.49
N ALA A 4 -51.41 14.26 -1.20
CA ALA A 4 -50.81 15.43 -0.56
C ALA A 4 -49.86 15.14 0.62
N LEU A 5 -49.13 14.03 0.61
CA LEU A 5 -48.07 13.75 1.61
C LEU A 5 -46.68 13.65 0.96
N HIS A 6 -46.40 14.51 0.00
CA HIS A 6 -45.10 14.59 -0.66
C HIS A 6 -44.35 15.86 -0.23
N GLY A 7 -43.43 15.70 0.71
CA GLY A 7 -42.34 16.65 0.91
C GLY A 7 -41.25 16.48 -0.16
N PRO A 8 -40.20 17.31 -0.16
CA PRO A 8 -39.13 17.28 -1.18
C PRO A 8 -38.40 15.92 -1.29
N ASN A 9 -38.48 15.07 -0.26
CA ASN A 9 -37.83 13.76 -0.21
C ASN A 9 -38.82 12.59 -0.33
N ALA A 10 -40.02 12.80 -0.88
CA ALA A 10 -41.01 11.74 -1.03
C ALA A 10 -40.70 10.85 -2.24
N VAL A 11 -40.75 9.52 -2.03
CA VAL A 11 -40.49 8.51 -3.07
C VAL A 11 -41.72 7.64 -3.24
N GLN A 12 -42.20 7.50 -4.48
CA GLN A 12 -43.28 6.58 -4.82
C GLN A 12 -42.70 5.20 -5.13
N LEU A 13 -43.21 4.17 -4.46
CA LEU A 13 -42.77 2.80 -4.65
C LEU A 13 -43.94 1.92 -5.13
N ALA A 14 -43.79 1.32 -6.30
CA ALA A 14 -44.76 0.40 -6.88
C ALA A 14 -44.34 -1.05 -6.59
N LEU A 15 -45.07 -1.74 -5.72
CA LEU A 15 -44.87 -3.17 -5.43
C LEU A 15 -45.67 -4.02 -6.42
N THR A 16 -45.07 -5.08 -6.96
CA THR A 16 -45.73 -6.01 -7.89
C THR A 16 -45.60 -7.47 -7.44
N GLY A 17 -46.58 -8.30 -7.83
CA GLY A 17 -46.57 -9.74 -7.61
C GLY A 17 -46.50 -10.14 -6.12
N LYS A 18 -45.55 -11.01 -5.78
CA LYS A 18 -45.38 -11.58 -4.41
C LYS A 18 -45.00 -10.55 -3.34
N LEU A 19 -44.64 -9.33 -3.75
CA LEU A 19 -44.22 -8.25 -2.85
C LEU A 19 -45.39 -7.35 -2.42
N MET A 20 -46.57 -7.45 -3.05
CA MET A 20 -47.76 -6.66 -2.67
C MET A 20 -48.28 -6.99 -1.26
N ASN A 21 -48.07 -8.23 -0.80
CA ASN A 21 -48.55 -8.70 0.49
C ASN A 21 -47.50 -8.54 1.62
N LYS A 22 -46.34 -7.95 1.32
CA LYS A 22 -45.26 -7.75 2.30
C LYS A 22 -45.13 -6.27 2.62
N HIS A 23 -44.92 -5.96 3.90
CA HIS A 23 -44.60 -4.59 4.30
C HIS A 23 -43.25 -4.20 3.69
N PRO A 24 -43.16 -3.09 2.94
CA PRO A 24 -41.88 -2.64 2.40
C PRO A 24 -40.98 -2.22 3.55
N ALA A 25 -39.85 -2.91 3.70
CA ALA A 25 -38.77 -2.53 4.60
C ALA A 25 -37.61 -2.06 3.72
N LEU A 26 -37.34 -0.76 3.74
CA LEU A 26 -36.23 -0.17 3.02
C LEU A 26 -35.15 0.25 4.01
N PRO A 27 -33.87 0.01 3.71
CA PRO A 27 -32.80 0.66 4.45
C PRO A 27 -32.94 2.18 4.33
N VAL A 28 -32.76 2.87 5.45
CA VAL A 28 -32.92 4.34 5.56
C VAL A 28 -32.01 5.09 4.57
N SER A 29 -30.90 4.47 4.15
CA SER A 29 -29.95 4.99 3.17
C SER A 29 -30.51 5.18 1.76
N ILE A 30 -31.60 4.50 1.38
CA ILE A 30 -32.24 4.68 0.07
C ILE A 30 -33.11 5.94 0.05
N ILE A 31 -33.62 6.36 1.21
CA ILE A 31 -34.61 7.45 1.33
C ILE A 31 -33.91 8.77 1.67
N LYS A 32 -32.80 8.72 2.42
CA LYS A 32 -32.04 9.92 2.79
C LYS A 32 -30.63 9.83 2.23
N PRO A 33 -30.22 10.74 1.33
CA PRO A 33 -28.82 10.82 0.94
C PRO A 33 -28.00 11.13 2.18
N TYR A 34 -26.87 10.45 2.34
CA TYR A 34 -25.89 10.81 3.35
C TYR A 34 -25.37 12.22 3.02
N SER A 35 -25.67 13.21 3.87
CA SER A 35 -25.00 14.50 3.78
C SER A 35 -23.55 14.35 4.29
N SER A 36 -22.65 15.16 3.72
CA SER A 36 -21.33 15.36 4.32
C SER A 36 -21.51 15.77 5.78
N SER A 37 -20.70 15.20 6.67
CA SER A 37 -20.78 15.50 8.10
C SER A 37 -20.47 16.98 8.32
N GLU A 38 -21.46 17.77 8.72
CA GLU A 38 -21.27 19.16 9.11
C GLU A 38 -20.40 19.22 10.36
N MET A 39 -19.25 19.90 10.25
CA MET A 39 -18.25 19.97 11.32
C MET A 39 -18.77 20.77 12.52
N GLU A 40 -19.69 21.69 12.32
CA GLU A 40 -20.33 22.51 13.36
C GLU A 40 -21.28 21.67 14.24
N LEU A 41 -22.01 20.72 13.66
CA LEU A 41 -22.94 19.86 14.40
C LEU A 41 -22.24 18.68 15.08
N PHE A 42 -21.10 18.24 14.54
CA PHE A 42 -20.38 17.06 15.01
C PHE A 42 -18.88 17.32 15.18
N PRO A 43 -18.47 18.20 16.12
CA PRO A 43 -17.07 18.59 16.29
C PRO A 43 -16.16 17.41 16.68
N LEU A 44 -16.70 16.39 17.34
CA LEU A 44 -15.96 15.19 17.77
C LEU A 44 -15.63 14.20 16.63
N ARG A 45 -16.13 14.44 15.41
CA ARG A 45 -15.80 13.60 14.24
C ARG A 45 -14.52 14.05 13.54
N TYR A 46 -13.96 15.20 13.92
CA TYR A 46 -12.69 15.66 13.42
C TYR A 46 -11.58 14.73 13.93
N LYS A 47 -10.99 13.94 13.03
CA LYS A 47 -9.74 13.25 13.30
C LYS A 47 -8.61 14.18 12.87
N PRO A 48 -7.77 14.68 13.80
CA PRO A 48 -6.60 15.44 13.40
C PRO A 48 -5.73 14.56 12.49
N PRO A 49 -5.05 15.15 11.49
CA PRO A 49 -4.09 14.42 10.70
C PRO A 49 -3.07 13.76 11.64
N LEU A 50 -2.84 12.46 11.45
CA LEU A 50 -1.86 11.71 12.22
C LEU A 50 -0.47 12.30 11.93
N GLU A 51 0.19 12.83 12.96
CA GLU A 51 1.59 13.20 12.88
C GLU A 51 2.40 11.91 12.81
N ILE A 52 2.82 11.53 11.61
CA ILE A 52 3.71 10.39 11.40
C ILE A 52 5.10 10.85 11.88
N PRO A 53 5.69 10.22 12.91
CA PRO A 53 7.04 10.57 13.32
C PRO A 53 7.99 10.39 12.12
N PRO A 54 9.02 11.25 11.98
CA PRO A 54 10.00 11.07 10.92
C PRO A 54 10.59 9.67 11.05
N LEU A 55 10.50 8.88 9.97
CA LEU A 55 11.18 7.59 9.89
C LEU A 55 12.66 7.86 10.12
N GLU A 56 13.23 7.34 11.21
CA GLU A 56 14.67 7.42 11.43
C GLU A 56 15.35 7.01 10.12
N ALA A 57 16.24 7.86 9.60
CA ALA A 57 16.99 7.54 8.40
C ALA A 57 17.70 6.22 8.68
N GLY A 58 17.19 5.14 8.07
CA GLY A 58 17.64 3.79 8.36
C GLY A 58 19.16 3.76 8.29
N GLU A 59 19.80 3.21 9.31
CA GLU A 59 21.26 3.11 9.37
C GLU A 59 21.78 2.66 8.00
N GLU A 60 22.71 3.43 7.42
CA GLU A 60 23.28 3.11 6.12
C GLU A 60 23.79 1.66 6.15
N LYS A 61 23.13 0.78 5.40
CA LYS A 61 23.44 -0.66 5.40
C LYS A 61 24.87 -0.83 4.92
N LYS A 62 25.80 -1.08 5.85
CA LYS A 62 27.21 -1.26 5.51
C LYS A 62 27.40 -2.64 4.91
N ILE A 63 27.57 -2.66 3.59
CA ILE A 63 27.79 -3.88 2.81
C ILE A 63 29.20 -4.43 3.07
N VAL A 64 29.32 -5.74 3.35
CA VAL A 64 30.60 -6.42 3.61
C VAL A 64 31.07 -7.24 2.43
N LYS A 65 30.19 -8.06 1.82
CA LYS A 65 30.58 -9.02 0.79
C LYS A 65 29.46 -9.26 -0.23
N VAL A 66 29.86 -9.48 -1.49
CA VAL A 66 28.98 -9.97 -2.56
C VAL A 66 29.10 -11.50 -2.62
N LEU A 67 27.96 -12.19 -2.61
CA LEU A 67 27.90 -13.66 -2.55
C LEU A 67 27.59 -14.28 -3.91
N LYS A 68 26.63 -13.71 -4.65
CA LYS A 68 26.12 -14.26 -5.91
C LYS A 68 25.83 -13.16 -6.90
N GLU A 69 25.81 -13.52 -8.17
CA GLU A 69 25.43 -12.67 -9.29
C GLU A 69 24.30 -13.37 -10.04
N ARG A 70 23.25 -12.63 -10.42
CA ARG A 70 22.22 -13.09 -11.36
C ARG A 70 21.99 -12.04 -12.43
N ARG A 71 21.53 -12.50 -13.58
CA ARG A 71 21.08 -11.63 -14.66
C ARG A 71 19.58 -11.77 -14.77
N THR A 72 18.87 -10.67 -14.59
CA THR A 72 17.41 -10.64 -14.75
C THR A 72 17.09 -10.71 -16.25
N ARG A 73 16.07 -11.47 -16.65
CA ARG A 73 15.72 -11.66 -18.07
C ARG A 73 15.19 -10.36 -18.69
N ASP A 74 14.49 -9.57 -17.88
CA ASP A 74 13.75 -8.38 -18.33
C ASP A 74 14.58 -7.09 -18.30
N LYS A 75 15.63 -7.04 -17.48
CA LYS A 75 16.55 -5.90 -17.40
C LYS A 75 17.94 -6.33 -17.89
N LYS A 76 18.58 -5.51 -18.74
CA LYS A 76 19.99 -5.72 -19.14
C LYS A 76 20.96 -5.59 -17.95
N GLU A 77 20.48 -5.18 -16.79
CA GLU A 77 21.24 -4.96 -15.57
C GLU A 77 21.47 -6.27 -14.81
N ARG A 78 22.57 -6.32 -14.05
CA ARG A 78 22.93 -7.46 -13.20
C ARG A 78 22.58 -7.13 -11.76
N GLU A 79 22.09 -8.14 -11.06
CA GLU A 79 21.80 -8.05 -9.63
C GLU A 79 22.79 -8.92 -8.86
N PHE A 80 23.17 -8.43 -7.69
CA PHE A 80 24.14 -9.07 -6.83
C PHE A 80 23.52 -9.34 -5.46
N VAL A 81 23.73 -10.54 -4.93
CA VAL A 81 23.39 -10.83 -3.53
C VAL A 81 24.45 -10.23 -2.65
N VAL A 82 24.01 -9.42 -1.71
CA VAL A 82 24.88 -8.66 -0.83
C VAL A 82 24.63 -9.05 0.61
N ARG A 83 25.74 -9.30 1.34
CA ARG A 83 25.73 -9.52 2.78
C ARG A 83 26.05 -8.23 3.52
N ASN A 84 25.12 -7.83 4.39
CA ASN A 84 25.29 -6.68 5.27
C ASN A 84 26.15 -7.04 6.48
N ARG A 85 26.79 -6.02 7.08
CA ARG A 85 27.62 -6.21 8.29
C ARG A 85 26.79 -6.66 9.48
N ASN A 86 25.56 -6.14 9.58
CA ASN A 86 24.64 -6.52 10.64
C ASN A 86 23.99 -7.85 10.24
N SER A 87 24.34 -8.93 10.93
CA SER A 87 23.87 -10.29 10.65
C SER A 87 22.36 -10.48 10.84
N THR A 88 21.69 -9.52 11.48
CA THR A 88 20.23 -9.50 11.63
C THR A 88 19.53 -9.07 10.34
N GLN A 89 20.21 -8.35 9.46
CA GLN A 89 19.65 -7.97 8.17
C GLN A 89 19.84 -9.14 7.18
N GLU A 90 18.77 -9.47 6.47
CA GLU A 90 18.78 -10.55 5.49
C GLU A 90 19.68 -10.20 4.29
N ASP A 91 20.16 -11.23 3.60
CA ASP A 91 20.94 -11.09 2.37
C ASP A 91 20.00 -10.58 1.25
N GLU A 92 20.27 -9.40 0.70
CA GLU A 92 19.40 -8.73 -0.28
C GLU A 92 19.99 -8.74 -1.69
N TRP A 93 19.13 -8.76 -2.70
CA TRP A 93 19.52 -8.56 -4.10
C TRP A 93 19.53 -7.07 -4.42
N LEU A 94 20.71 -6.55 -4.76
CA LEU A 94 20.91 -5.14 -5.10
C LEU A 94 21.49 -4.98 -6.51
N LEU A 95 21.17 -3.85 -7.14
CA LEU A 95 21.81 -3.45 -8.40
C LEU A 95 23.21 -2.90 -8.11
N GLU A 96 24.07 -2.88 -9.14
CA GLU A 96 25.42 -2.30 -9.03
C GLU A 96 25.42 -0.84 -8.54
N LYS A 97 24.38 -0.08 -8.91
CA LYS A 97 24.20 1.34 -8.54
C LYS A 97 23.86 1.53 -7.06
N ASP A 98 23.22 0.55 -6.44
CA ASP A 98 22.70 0.63 -5.06
C ASP A 98 23.72 0.10 -4.04
N ILE A 99 24.86 -0.41 -4.50
CA ILE A 99 25.92 -0.96 -3.65
C ILE A 99 26.94 0.14 -3.34
N THR A 100 27.06 0.50 -2.07
CA THR A 100 28.16 1.36 -1.60
C THR A 100 29.52 0.71 -1.86
N ASN A 101 30.43 1.42 -2.54
CA ASN A 101 31.77 0.92 -2.93
C ASN A 101 31.74 -0.33 -3.84
N ALA A 102 30.78 -0.42 -4.76
CA ALA A 102 30.58 -1.54 -5.67
C ALA A 102 31.87 -2.01 -6.37
N ASP A 103 32.68 -1.10 -6.91
CA ASP A 103 33.90 -1.43 -7.67
C ASP A 103 34.86 -2.34 -6.91
N LYS A 104 35.11 -2.01 -5.63
CA LYS A 104 36.06 -2.75 -4.78
C LYS A 104 35.52 -4.14 -4.44
N LEU A 105 34.22 -4.23 -4.14
CA LEU A 105 33.56 -5.47 -3.75
C LEU A 105 33.41 -6.42 -4.94
N LEU A 106 32.99 -5.90 -6.10
CA LEU A 106 32.84 -6.67 -7.33
C LEU A 106 34.20 -7.15 -7.86
N ARG A 107 35.25 -6.33 -7.74
CA ARG A 107 36.62 -6.76 -8.10
C ARG A 107 37.09 -7.94 -7.25
N ARG A 108 36.85 -7.91 -5.93
CA ARG A 108 37.16 -9.01 -5.01
C ARG A 108 36.35 -10.27 -5.35
N PHE A 109 35.05 -10.12 -5.55
CA PHE A 109 34.17 -11.23 -5.95
C PHE A 109 34.62 -11.89 -7.26
N ARG A 110 34.97 -11.10 -8.29
CA ARG A 110 35.50 -11.62 -9.56
C ARG A 110 36.84 -12.32 -9.41
N HIS A 111 37.67 -11.90 -8.46
CA HIS A 111 38.95 -12.56 -8.18
C HIS A 111 38.74 -13.91 -7.47
N GLU A 112 37.86 -13.96 -6.47
CA GLU A 112 37.49 -15.19 -5.74
C GLU A 112 36.80 -16.21 -6.65
N ARG A 113 36.03 -15.77 -7.64
CA ARG A 113 35.28 -16.67 -8.54
C ARG A 113 36.11 -17.25 -9.68
N LYS A 114 37.36 -16.81 -9.86
CA LYS A 114 38.22 -17.45 -10.87
C LYS A 114 38.56 -18.86 -10.37
N PRO A 115 38.26 -19.93 -11.11
CA PRO A 115 38.78 -21.24 -10.76
C PRO A 115 40.31 -21.17 -10.80
N GLU A 116 40.96 -21.70 -9.76
CA GLU A 116 42.38 -22.00 -9.81
C GLU A 116 42.63 -22.85 -11.06
N LYS A 117 43.64 -22.44 -11.84
CA LYS A 117 44.01 -23.07 -13.12
C LYS A 117 44.69 -24.41 -12.89
#